data_AF-A0A929ZK85-F1
#
_entry.id   AF-A0A929ZK85-F1
#
_cell.length_a   1.000
_cell.length_b   1.000
_cell.length_c   1.000
_cell.angle_alpha   90.00
_cell.angle_beta   90.00
_cell.angle_gamma   90.00
#
_symmetry.space_group_name_H-M   'P 1'
#
loop_
_entity.id
_entity.type
_entity.pdbx_description
1 polymer ?
#
loop_
_entity_poly.entity_id
_entity_poly.type
_entity_poly.pdbx_seq_one_letter_code
_entity_poly.pdbx_strand_id
1 'polypeptide(L)'
;MKKKLLSAVFAAMLAVGSLTGCGNKASEASTSKTTIEFWTIDLKANFEDYFKTMIANYEKENPDVEVNWTDIPYADMQSKLVAAVAGGTAPDVVN
;
A
#
# COMPACT_ATOMS: atom_id res chain seq x y z
N MET A 1 50.74 5.63 -41.44
CA MET A 1 50.01 5.32 -40.20
C MET A 1 48.95 4.26 -40.51
N LYS A 2 49.05 3.11 -39.83
CA LYS A 2 48.02 2.12 -39.42
C LYS A 2 46.83 1.93 -40.42
N LYS A 3 46.89 0.94 -41.32
CA LYS A 3 46.48 -0.49 -41.17
C LYS A 3 44.97 -0.64 -40.87
N LYS A 4 44.17 -1.52 -41.47
CA LYS A 4 44.23 -2.48 -42.58
C LYS A 4 42.80 -3.09 -42.65
N LEU A 5 42.31 -3.37 -43.86
CA LEU A 5 41.52 -4.54 -44.33
C LEU A 5 40.29 -4.98 -43.48
N LEU A 6 39.06 -4.85 -44.00
CA LEU A 6 38.36 -5.87 -44.82
C LEU A 6 38.36 -7.29 -44.22
N SER A 7 37.19 -7.73 -43.72
CA SER A 7 36.54 -8.99 -44.17
C SER A 7 35.28 -9.28 -43.37
N ALA A 8 34.17 -9.40 -44.09
CA ALA A 8 32.97 -10.10 -43.65
C ALA A 8 33.21 -11.62 -43.64
N VAL A 9 32.46 -12.38 -42.82
CA VAL A 9 31.91 -13.73 -43.10
C VAL A 9 31.31 -14.32 -41.80
N PHE A 10 29.97 -14.45 -41.82
CA PHE A 10 29.16 -15.67 -41.63
C PHE A 10 29.12 -16.46 -40.30
N ALA A 11 27.89 -16.89 -40.02
CA ALA A 11 27.45 -18.10 -39.30
C ALA A 11 27.30 -18.07 -37.76
N ALA A 12 26.04 -17.87 -37.36
CA ALA A 12 25.26 -18.70 -36.43
C ALA A 12 26.01 -19.63 -35.44
N MET A 13 25.76 -19.41 -34.15
CA MET A 13 25.73 -20.50 -33.18
C MET A 13 24.70 -20.21 -32.09
N LEU A 14 23.59 -20.96 -32.14
CA LEU A 14 22.64 -21.12 -31.05
C LEU A 14 23.36 -21.80 -29.89
N ALA A 15 23.38 -21.18 -28.71
CA ALA A 15 23.78 -21.82 -27.46
C ALA A 15 22.67 -21.60 -26.43
N VAL A 16 21.93 -22.67 -26.17
CA VAL A 16 20.99 -22.84 -25.06
C VAL A 16 21.80 -22.78 -23.76
N GLY A 17 21.62 -21.71 -22.98
CA GLY A 17 22.27 -21.51 -21.69
C GLY A 17 21.29 -21.75 -20.53
N SER A 18 21.30 -22.98 -20.03
CA SER A 18 21.05 -23.44 -18.65
C SER A 18 20.42 -22.47 -17.62
N LEU A 19 19.34 -22.96 -16.99
CA LEU A 19 18.89 -22.59 -15.65
C LEU A 19 20.08 -22.53 -14.67
N THR A 20 20.38 -21.33 -14.16
CA THR A 20 21.13 -21.16 -12.92
C THR A 20 20.42 -20.10 -12.09
N GLY A 21 19.96 -20.52 -10.91
CA GLY A 21 19.21 -19.70 -9.98
C GLY A 21 19.94 -18.41 -9.62
N CYS A 22 19.33 -17.28 -9.97
CA CYS A 22 19.45 -16.10 -9.16
C CYS A 22 18.47 -16.28 -8.01
N GLY A 23 19.02 -16.45 -6.80
CA GLY A 23 18.30 -16.14 -5.59
C GLY A 23 17.78 -14.72 -5.72
N ASN A 24 16.51 -14.60 -6.09
CA ASN A 24 15.78 -13.37 -5.98
C ASN A 24 15.71 -13.14 -4.47
N LYS A 25 16.67 -12.39 -3.93
CA LYS A 25 16.33 -11.49 -2.83
C LYS A 25 15.16 -10.70 -3.39
N ALA A 26 13.95 -11.15 -3.06
CA ALA A 26 12.78 -10.31 -3.13
C ALA A 26 13.21 -9.07 -2.36
N SER A 27 13.58 -8.04 -3.11
CA SER A 27 13.62 -6.71 -2.58
C SER A 27 12.21 -6.55 -2.06
N GLU A 28 12.03 -6.64 -0.75
CA GLU A 28 10.81 -6.23 -0.11
C GLU A 28 10.61 -4.80 -0.58
N ALA A 29 9.80 -4.65 -1.62
CA ALA A 29 9.20 -3.38 -1.94
C ALA A 29 8.40 -3.09 -0.69
N SER A 30 8.92 -2.20 0.14
CA SER A 30 8.15 -1.52 1.18
C SER A 30 7.02 -0.80 0.46
N THR A 31 5.97 -1.55 0.19
CA THR A 31 4.70 -1.09 -0.32
C THR A 31 4.14 -0.30 0.84
N SER A 32 4.32 1.01 0.79
CA SER A 32 3.64 1.91 1.72
C SER A 32 2.15 1.60 1.60
N LYS A 33 1.56 1.09 2.68
CA LYS A 33 0.12 0.83 2.70
C LYS A 33 -0.63 2.13 2.48
N THR A 34 -1.78 2.03 1.80
CA THR A 34 -2.76 3.11 1.76
C THR A 34 -3.49 3.14 3.09
N THR A 35 -3.43 4.25 3.82
CA THR A 35 -4.17 4.41 5.07
C THR A 35 -5.55 5.01 4.79
N ILE A 36 -6.59 4.43 5.39
CA ILE A 36 -7.96 4.97 5.43
C ILE A 36 -8.21 5.51 6.83
N GLU A 37 -8.50 6.81 6.94
CA GLU A 37 -8.92 7.47 8.17
C GLU A 37 -10.44 7.31 8.35
N PHE A 38 -10.84 6.49 9.31
CA PHE A 38 -12.25 6.16 9.58
C PHE A 38 -12.68 6.67 10.96
N TRP A 39 -13.68 7.55 10.97
CA TRP A 39 -14.24 8.11 12.21
C TRP A 39 -15.63 7.58 12.53
N THR A 40 -15.88 7.31 13.81
CA THR A 40 -17.21 6.96 14.36
C THR A 40 -17.61 7.88 15.50
N ILE A 41 -18.89 7.90 15.86
CA ILE A 41 -19.44 8.71 16.95
C ILE A 41 -19.98 7.84 18.10
N ASP A 42 -19.31 7.85 19.25
CA ASP A 42 -19.72 7.16 20.49
C ASP A 42 -20.03 5.65 20.33
N LEU A 43 -19.33 4.95 19.42
CA LEU A 43 -19.61 3.54 19.15
C LEU A 43 -18.67 2.59 19.87
N LYS A 44 -17.47 3.02 20.26
CA LYS A 44 -16.46 2.11 20.80
C LYS A 44 -16.90 1.40 22.08
N ALA A 45 -17.64 2.09 22.95
CA ALA A 45 -18.11 1.51 24.21
C ALA A 45 -18.99 0.25 24.03
N ASN A 46 -19.72 0.13 22.91
CA ASN A 46 -20.70 -0.95 22.70
C ASN A 46 -20.38 -1.84 21.48
N PHE A 47 -19.52 -1.38 20.57
CA PHE A 47 -19.31 -2.03 19.27
C PHE A 47 -17.82 -2.23 18.92
N GLU A 48 -16.91 -2.12 19.90
CA GLU A 48 -15.47 -2.26 19.65
C GLU A 48 -15.10 -3.58 18.96
N ASP A 49 -15.63 -4.70 19.42
CA ASP A 49 -15.32 -6.01 18.83
C ASP A 49 -15.86 -6.14 17.40
N TYR A 50 -17.02 -5.55 17.12
CA TYR A 50 -17.58 -5.51 15.77
C TYR A 50 -16.67 -4.75 14.81
N PHE A 51 -16.29 -3.52 15.16
CA PHE A 51 -15.44 -2.69 14.30
C PHE A 51 -14.04 -3.26 14.15
N LYS A 52 -13.42 -3.78 15.22
CA LYS A 52 -12.13 -4.48 15.13
C LYS A 52 -12.19 -5.68 14.19
N THR A 53 -13.24 -6.49 14.29
CA THR A 53 -13.43 -7.65 13.41
C THR A 53 -13.64 -7.22 11.97
N MET A 54 -14.48 -6.20 11.74
CA MET A 54 -14.74 -5.64 10.42
C MET A 54 -13.47 -5.09 9.77
N ILE A 55 -12.69 -4.29 10.50
CA ILE A 55 -11.41 -3.72 10.06
C ILE A 55 -10.43 -4.85 9.73
N ALA A 56 -10.26 -5.81 10.63
CA ALA A 56 -9.34 -6.93 10.41
C ALA A 56 -9.70 -7.77 9.17
N ASN A 57 -10.99 -8.00 8.94
CA ASN A 57 -11.45 -8.69 7.73
C ASN A 57 -11.18 -7.86 6.47
N TYR A 58 -11.43 -6.55 6.53
CA TYR A 58 -11.17 -5.65 5.40
C TYR A 58 -9.68 -5.59 5.04
N GLU A 59 -8.79 -5.43 6.02
CA GLU A 59 -7.34 -5.42 5.80
C GLU A 59 -6.79 -6.77 5.34
N LYS A 60 -7.42 -7.88 5.75
CA LYS A 60 -7.08 -9.21 5.24
C LYS A 60 -7.41 -9.36 3.75
N GLU A 61 -8.53 -8.79 3.32
CA GLU A 61 -8.95 -8.78 1.91
C GLU A 61 -8.18 -7.75 1.07
N ASN A 62 -7.66 -6.70 1.71
CA ASN A 62 -6.94 -5.59 1.09
C ASN A 62 -5.56 -5.41 1.77
N PRO A 63 -4.56 -6.26 1.46
CA PRO A 63 -3.30 -6.33 2.20
C PRO A 63 -2.42 -5.08 2.06
N ASP A 64 -2.69 -4.25 1.06
CA ASP A 64 -2.07 -2.96 0.80
C ASP A 64 -2.79 -1.80 1.51
N VAL A 65 -3.81 -2.07 2.31
CA VAL A 65 -4.58 -1.08 3.07
C VAL A 65 -4.36 -1.24 4.58
N GLU A 66 -4.41 -0.11 5.27
CA GLU A 66 -4.48 0.00 6.73
C GLU A 66 -5.64 0.93 7.10
N VAL A 67 -6.46 0.55 8.08
CA VAL A 67 -7.59 1.38 8.53
C VAL A 67 -7.27 1.97 9.89
N ASN A 68 -7.11 3.29 9.95
CA ASN A 68 -6.96 4.02 11.19
C ASN A 68 -8.34 4.42 11.73
N TRP A 69 -8.81 3.70 12.74
CA TRP A 69 -10.13 3.93 13.33
C TRP A 69 -10.06 4.83 14.57
N THR A 70 -10.76 5.97 14.51
CA THR A 70 -10.91 6.91 15.63
C THR A 70 -12.38 7.03 16.03
N ASP A 71 -12.70 6.68 17.28
CA ASP A 71 -14.03 6.94 17.86
C ASP A 71 -14.02 8.29 18.58
N ILE A 72 -14.98 9.15 18.24
CA ILE A 72 -15.05 10.53 18.71
C ILE A 72 -16.35 10.70 19.50
N PRO A 73 -16.30 11.35 20.68
CA PRO A 73 -17.52 11.69 21.41
C PRO A 73 -18.47 12.55 20.58
N TYR A 74 -19.78 12.34 20.67
CA TYR A 74 -20.79 13.12 19.94
C TYR A 74 -20.63 14.62 20.16
N ALA A 75 -20.34 15.02 21.40
CA ALA A 75 -20.13 16.42 21.76
C ALA A 75 -18.94 17.08 21.02
N ASP A 76 -17.96 16.29 20.59
CA ASP A 76 -16.73 16.77 19.95
C ASP A 76 -16.76 16.62 18.42
N MET A 77 -17.64 15.78 17.87
CA MET A 77 -17.60 15.40 16.45
C MET A 77 -17.69 16.61 15.51
N GLN A 78 -18.68 17.48 15.72
CA GLN A 78 -18.91 18.62 14.83
C GLN A 78 -17.70 19.57 14.80
N SER A 79 -17.16 19.93 15.96
CA SER A 79 -16.04 20.86 16.04
C SER A 79 -14.77 20.26 15.45
N LYS A 80 -14.50 18.97 15.71
CA LYS A 80 -13.35 18.25 15.15
C LYS A 80 -13.45 18.10 13.63
N LEU A 81 -14.61 17.71 13.10
CA LEU A 81 -14.78 17.53 11.66
C LEU A 81 -14.61 18.86 10.92
N VAL A 82 -15.21 19.95 11.41
CA VAL A 82 -15.05 21.29 10.80
C VAL A 82 -13.57 21.71 10.81
N ALA A 83 -12.87 21.52 11.93
CA ALA A 83 -11.45 21.84 12.03
C ALA A 83 -10.59 20.98 11.07
N ALA A 84 -10.89 19.69 10.97
CA ALA A 84 -10.18 18.77 10.09
C ALA A 84 -10.38 19.11 8.61
N VAL A 85 -11.61 19.45 8.20
CA VAL A 85 -11.91 19.91 6.85
C VAL A 85 -11.17 21.21 6.54
N ALA A 86 -11.23 22.20 7.45
CA ALA A 86 -10.53 23.47 7.27
C ALA A 86 -9.00 23.30 7.23
N GLY A 87 -8.47 22.32 7.97
CA GLY A 87 -7.04 21.99 8.02
C GLY A 87 -6.55 21.08 6.90
N GLY A 88 -7.44 20.58 6.03
CA GLY A 88 -7.07 19.63 4.98
C GLY A 88 -6.69 18.24 5.51
N THR A 89 -7.18 17.87 6.70
CA THR A 89 -6.93 16.58 7.37
C THR A 89 -8.23 15.87 7.72
N ALA A 90 -9.28 16.06 6.93
CA ALA A 90 -10.55 15.37 7.11
C ALA A 90 -10.36 13.85 7.00
N PRO A 91 -11.13 13.04 7.75
CA PRO A 91 -11.15 11.60 7.54
C PRO A 91 -11.70 11.25 6.15
N ASP A 92 -11.39 10.05 5.68
CA ASP A 92 -11.93 9.53 4.42
C ASP A 92 -13.42 9.18 4.56
N VAL A 93 -13.82 8.68 5.74
CA VAL A 93 -15.20 8.27 6.02
C VAL A 93 -15.61 8.56 7.47
N VAL A 94 -16.88 8.91 7.66
CA VAL A 94 -17.52 9.16 8.96
C VAL A 94 -18.84 8.40 9.04
N ASN A 95 -19.11 7.75 10.18
CA ASN A 95 -20.39 7.07 10.49
C ASN A 95 -21.04 7.59 11.78
#